data_AF-A0A9E1JPY0-F1
#
_entry.id   AF-A0A9E1JPY0-F1
#
_cell.length_a   1.000
_cell.length_b   1.000
_cell.length_c   1.000
_cell.angle_alpha   90.00
_cell.angle_beta   90.00
_cell.angle_gamma   90.00
#
_symmetry.space_group_name_H-M   'P 1'
#
loop_
_entity.id
_entity.type
_entity.pdbx_description
1 polymer ?
#
loop_
_entity_poly.entity_id
_entity_poly.type
_entity_poly.pdbx_seq_one_letter_code
_entity_poly.pdbx_strand_id
1 'polypeptide(L)'
;GFLWLSTVPATVGIVAHIFGTKYLGLLYGIVFLSHQIGSFFGAYLGGLFHDLYGSYDYAWYLAIALSVFAAIIHLPIKEEAVLRLKTE
;
A
#
# COMPACT_ATOMS: atom_id res chain seq x y z
N GLY A 1 -16.81 -7.93 -1.27
CA GLY A 1 -15.56 -7.47 -0.65
C GLY A 1 -14.58 -6.78 -1.59
N PHE A 2 -14.85 -6.69 -2.91
CA PHE A 2 -13.89 -6.21 -3.91
C PHE A 2 -13.33 -4.80 -3.64
N LEU A 3 -14.14 -3.89 -3.08
CA LEU A 3 -13.74 -2.49 -2.85
C LEU A 3 -12.99 -2.25 -1.52
N TRP A 4 -13.20 -3.10 -0.50
CA TRP A 4 -12.58 -2.92 0.82
C TRP A 4 -11.28 -3.73 0.99
N LEU A 5 -11.16 -4.85 0.28
CA LEU A 5 -9.96 -5.70 0.28
C LEU A 5 -9.35 -5.78 -1.13
N SER A 6 -9.41 -4.71 -1.92
CA SER A 6 -8.91 -4.70 -3.30
C SER A 6 -7.40 -4.93 -3.39
N THR A 7 -6.64 -4.39 -2.44
CA THR A 7 -5.17 -4.41 -2.49
C THR A 7 -4.56 -5.41 -1.51
N VAL A 8 -5.18 -5.68 -0.35
CA VAL A 8 -4.57 -6.51 0.70
C VAL A 8 -4.24 -7.93 0.20
N PRO A 9 -5.17 -8.72 -0.38
CA PRO A 9 -4.86 -10.06 -0.87
C PRO A 9 -3.90 -10.03 -2.06
N ALA A 10 -4.00 -9.02 -2.94
CA ALA A 10 -3.13 -8.88 -4.10
C ALA A 10 -1.67 -8.61 -3.69
N THR A 11 -1.45 -7.70 -2.75
CA THR A 11 -0.11 -7.40 -2.23
C THR A 11 0.50 -8.61 -1.53
N VAL A 12 -0.27 -9.32 -0.69
CA VAL A 12 0.21 -10.55 -0.04
C VAL A 12 0.57 -11.61 -1.09
N GLY A 13 -0.27 -11.78 -2.11
CA GLY A 13 -0.05 -12.72 -3.21
C GLY A 13 1.23 -12.42 -3.99
N ILE A 14 1.43 -11.17 -4.42
CA ILE A 14 2.62 -10.76 -5.17
C ILE A 14 3.89 -10.88 -4.31
N VAL A 15 3.85 -10.49 -3.02
CA VAL A 15 5.01 -10.64 -2.12
C VAL A 15 5.38 -12.12 -1.97
N ALA A 16 4.39 -12.99 -1.75
CA ALA A 16 4.64 -14.44 -1.65
C ALA A 16 5.13 -15.04 -2.98
N HIS A 17 4.60 -14.58 -4.12
CA HIS A 17 5.01 -15.04 -5.45
C HIS A 17 6.46 -14.66 -5.76
N ILE A 18 6.80 -13.38 -5.58
CA ILE A 18 8.13 -12.83 -5.89
C ILE A 18 9.17 -13.38 -4.92
N PHE A 19 8.97 -13.22 -3.61
CA PHE A 19 9.98 -13.48 -2.59
C PHE A 19 9.89 -14.87 -1.94
N GLY A 20 8.81 -15.61 -2.16
CA GLY A 20 8.55 -16.88 -1.49
C GLY A 20 7.97 -16.70 -0.08
N THR A 21 7.67 -17.82 0.59
CA THR A 21 6.93 -17.82 1.87
C THR A 21 7.81 -17.82 3.11
N LYS A 22 9.11 -18.15 2.99
CA LYS A 22 10.05 -18.31 4.12
C LYS A 22 10.09 -17.10 5.06
N TYR A 23 10.08 -15.89 4.51
CA TYR A 23 10.13 -14.62 5.26
C TYR A 23 8.86 -13.79 5.08
N LEU A 24 7.74 -14.42 4.69
CA LEU A 24 6.51 -13.71 4.33
C LEU A 24 5.98 -12.85 5.49
N GLY A 25 6.08 -13.34 6.73
CA GLY A 25 5.67 -12.58 7.92
C GLY A 25 6.45 -11.27 8.10
N LEU A 26 7.78 -11.28 7.88
CA LEU A 26 8.61 -10.08 7.96
C LEU A 26 8.31 -9.12 6.81
N LEU A 27 8.28 -9.62 5.57
CA LEU A 27 8.01 -8.80 4.39
C LEU A 27 6.63 -8.17 4.46
N TYR A 28 5.62 -8.93 4.87
CA TYR A 28 4.28 -8.40 5.08
C TYR A 28 4.22 -7.43 6.27
N GLY A 29 5.02 -7.65 7.32
CA GLY A 29 5.17 -6.70 8.44
C GLY A 29 5.68 -5.33 7.96
N ILE A 30 6.63 -5.29 7.02
CA ILE A 30 7.12 -4.05 6.40
C ILE A 30 6.02 -3.37 5.57
N VAL A 31 5.27 -4.15 4.78
CA VAL A 31 4.10 -3.65 4.02
C VAL A 31 3.07 -3.05 4.97
N PHE A 32 2.75 -3.75 6.06
CA PHE A 32 1.78 -3.31 7.05
C PHE A 32 2.23 -2.05 7.78
N LEU A 33 3.50 -1.95 8.18
CA LEU A 33 4.06 -0.73 8.76
C LEU A 33 3.90 0.46 7.81
N SER A 34 4.18 0.28 6.53
CA SER A 34 4.00 1.31 5.51
C SER A 34 2.53 1.75 5.40
N HIS A 35 1.59 0.79 5.48
CA HIS A 35 0.17 1.07 5.55
C HIS A 35 -0.23 1.87 6.80
N GLN A 36 0.36 1.58 7.97
CA GLN A 36 0.11 2.33 9.20
C GLN A 36 0.61 3.78 9.11
N ILE A 37 1.75 4.01 8.48
CA ILE A 37 2.26 5.37 8.22
C ILE A 37 1.27 6.14 7.34
N GLY A 38 0.79 5.52 6.26
CA GLY A 38 -0.24 6.11 5.40
C GLY A 38 -1.55 6.40 6.15
N SER A 39 -2.00 5.47 6.98
CA SER A 39 -3.20 5.64 7.82
C SER A 39 -3.07 6.79 8.80
N PHE A 40 -1.91 6.94 9.42
CA PHE A 40 -1.61 8.07 10.31
C PHE A 40 -1.75 9.40 9.56
N PHE A 41 -1.06 9.56 8.43
CA PHE A 41 -1.13 10.80 7.65
C PHE A 41 -2.50 11.05 7.07
N GLY A 42 -3.22 10.01 6.63
CA GLY A 42 -4.59 10.14 6.12
C GLY A 42 -5.56 10.69 7.17
N ALA A 43 -5.54 10.13 8.38
CA ALA A 43 -6.39 10.61 9.48
C ALA A 43 -5.96 12.01 9.97
N TYR A 44 -4.64 12.22 10.15
CA TYR A 44 -4.10 13.48 10.63
C TYR A 44 -4.37 14.64 9.67
N LEU A 45 -4.03 14.48 8.38
CA LEU A 45 -4.27 15.53 7.38
C LEU A 45 -5.76 15.74 7.12
N GLY A 46 -6.59 14.69 7.22
CA GLY A 46 -8.04 14.82 7.15
C GLY A 46 -8.60 15.74 8.25
N GLY A 47 -8.19 15.51 9.50
CA GLY A 47 -8.55 16.38 10.62
C GLY A 47 -8.01 17.80 10.44
N LEU A 48 -6.73 17.94 10.08
CA LEU A 48 -6.10 19.24 9.86
C LEU A 48 -6.79 20.06 8.76
N PHE A 49 -7.14 19.45 7.63
CA PHE A 49 -7.86 20.16 6.57
C PHE A 49 -9.26 20.58 6.99
N HIS A 50 -9.95 19.77 7.78
CA HIS A 50 -11.24 20.16 8.34
C HIS A 50 -11.10 21.34 9.31
N ASP A 51 -10.12 21.31 10.20
CA ASP A 51 -9.88 22.40 11.16
C ASP A 51 -9.51 23.72 10.46
N LEU A 52 -8.73 23.65 9.37
CA LEU A 52 -8.28 24.84 8.64
C LEU A 52 -9.31 25.40 7.65
N TYR A 53 -10.05 24.53 6.95
CA TYR A 53 -10.91 24.91 5.82
C TYR A 53 -12.40 24.64 6.07
N GLY A 54 -12.77 24.02 7.19
CA GLY A 54 -14.15 23.61 7.50
C GLY A 54 -14.71 22.52 6.57
N SER A 55 -13.88 21.93 5.71
CA SER A 55 -14.29 20.98 4.66
C SER A 55 -13.24 19.89 4.44
N TYR A 56 -13.64 18.81 3.79
CA TYR A 56 -12.76 17.68 3.46
C TYR A 56 -12.32 17.67 1.98
N ASP A 57 -12.61 18.72 1.23
CA ASP A 57 -12.36 18.76 -0.22
C ASP A 57 -10.87 18.53 -0.54
N TYR A 58 -9.97 19.16 0.21
CA TYR A 58 -8.53 18.93 0.08
C TYR A 58 -8.10 17.51 0.43
N ALA A 59 -8.76 16.86 1.40
CA ALA A 59 -8.51 15.45 1.72
C ALA A 59 -8.90 14.55 0.53
N TRP A 60 -10.04 14.84 -0.11
CA TRP A 60 -10.49 14.13 -1.29
C TRP A 60 -9.57 14.34 -2.50
N TYR A 61 -9.17 15.57 -2.79
CA TYR A 61 -8.24 15.85 -3.89
C TYR A 61 -6.89 15.15 -3.68
N LEU A 62 -6.37 15.15 -2.45
CA LEU A 62 -5.16 14.43 -2.11
C LEU A 62 -5.32 12.91 -2.30
N ALA A 63 -6.45 12.35 -1.86
CA ALA A 63 -6.74 10.93 -2.04
C ALA A 63 -6.82 10.54 -3.52
N ILE A 64 -7.43 11.37 -4.37
CA ILE A 64 -7.50 11.15 -5.82
C ILE A 64 -6.09 11.18 -6.42
N ALA A 65 -5.28 12.20 -6.09
CA ALA A 65 -3.92 12.34 -6.60
C ALA A 65 -3.04 11.15 -6.20
N LEU A 66 -3.08 10.73 -4.94
CA LEU A 66 -2.35 9.57 -4.44
C LEU A 66 -2.83 8.26 -5.09
N SER A 67 -4.12 8.13 -5.39
CA SER A 67 -4.66 6.94 -6.06
C SER A 67 -4.16 6.83 -7.51
N VAL A 68 -4.13 7.95 -8.24
CA VAL A 68 -3.56 8.01 -9.60
C VAL A 68 -2.07 7.73 -9.57
N PHE A 69 -1.34 8.35 -8.65
CA PHE A 69 0.09 8.09 -8.46
C PHE A 69 0.36 6.61 -8.16
N ALA A 70 -0.38 6.02 -7.22
CA ALA A 70 -0.30 4.61 -6.88
C ALA A 70 -0.52 3.72 -8.13
N ALA A 71 -1.56 3.99 -8.92
CA ALA A 71 -1.80 3.23 -10.15
C ALA A 71 -0.60 3.28 -11.11
N ILE A 72 -0.03 4.47 -11.34
CA ILE A 72 1.11 4.67 -12.25
C ILE A 72 2.35 3.93 -11.76
N ILE A 73 2.70 4.02 -10.48
CA ILE A 73 3.92 3.37 -9.95
C ILE A 73 3.82 1.84 -9.89
N HIS A 74 2.59 1.28 -9.94
CA HIS A 74 2.39 -0.16 -9.99
C HIS A 74 2.50 -0.73 -11.41
N LEU A 75 2.31 0.08 -12.47
CA LEU A 75 2.42 -0.38 -13.88
C LEU A 75 3.75 -1.09 -14.24
N PRO A 76 4.94 -0.64 -13.78
CA PRO A 76 6.20 -1.30 -14.14
C PRO A 76 6.53 -2.55 -13.31
N ILE A 77 5.68 -2.96 -12.36
CA ILE A 77 5.94 -4.14 -11.52
C ILE A 77 5.93 -5.39 -12.40
N LYS A 78 7.06 -6.11 -12.40
CA LYS A 78 7.16 -7.44 -13.02
C LYS A 78 6.94 -8.50 -11.96
N GLU A 79 5.91 -9.32 -12.13
CA GLU A 79 5.54 -10.39 -11.20
C GLU A 79 6.39 -11.65 -11.42
N GLU A 80 7.71 -11.50 -11.50
CA GLU A 80 8.66 -12.61 -11.66
C GLU A 80 9.31 -12.96 -10.32
N ALA A 81 9.51 -14.25 -10.06
CA ALA A 81 10.19 -14.70 -8.85
C ALA A 81 11.66 -14.25 -8.84
N VAL A 82 12.13 -13.71 -7.72
CA VAL A 82 13.55 -13.37 -7.56
C VAL A 82 14.39 -14.65 -7.52
N LEU A 83 15.64 -14.58 -8.04
CA LEU A 83 16.58 -15.70 -7.94
C LEU A 83 16.81 -16.07 -6.47
N ARG A 84 16.52 -17.32 -6.13
CA ARG A 84 16.70 -17.84 -4.77
C ARG A 84 18.01 -18.60 -4.73
N LEU A 85 18.92 -18.19 -3.84
CA LEU A 85 20.05 -19.02 -3.48
C LEU A 85 19.47 -20.32 -2.90
N LYS A 86 19.91 -21.48 -3.41
CA LYS A 86 19.63 -22.75 -2.77
C LYS A 86 20.30 -22.71 -1.40
N THR A 87 19.53 -22.48 -0.35
CA THR A 87 19.95 -22.92 0.98
C THR A 87 19.80 -24.43 1.00
N GLU A 88 20.93 -25.11 1.17
CA GLU A 88 21.02 -26.56 1.40
C GLU A 88 20.06 -27.04 2.49
#